data_AF-A3JCT0-F1
#
_entry.id   AF-A3JCT0-F1
#
_cell.length_a   1.000
_cell.length_b   1.000
_cell.length_c   1.000
_cell.angle_alpha   90.00
_cell.angle_beta   90.00
_cell.angle_gamma   90.00
#
_symmetry.space_group_name_H-M   'P 1'
#
loop_
_entity.id
_entity.type
_entity.pdbx_description
1 polymer ?
#
loop_
_entity_poly.entity_id
_entity_poly.type
_entity_poly.pdbx_seq_one_letter_code
_entity_poly.pdbx_strand_id
1 'polypeptide(L)'
;MPGYRNTGDDGSPEAKLAVVIETASMSEAELGAYCRQKGLYPEQVQRWKEACLHGTGLQEGQGKAAQKQQRDARKTIKKLQAEVRRKDRVLAETTSLLVLSKKLEALYGEDPDSEDS
;
A
#
# COMPACT_ATOMS: atom_id res chain seq x y z
N MET A 1 -34.17 -7.65 -29.16
CA MET A 1 -33.73 -8.71 -28.23
C MET A 1 -32.36 -8.33 -27.70
N PRO A 2 -32.20 -7.94 -26.42
CA PRO A 2 -30.91 -7.59 -25.85
C PRO A 2 -30.03 -8.85 -25.77
N GLY A 3 -28.88 -8.81 -26.44
CA GLY A 3 -27.95 -9.93 -26.53
C GLY A 3 -27.17 -10.13 -25.24
N TYR A 4 -27.21 -11.34 -24.70
CA TYR A 4 -26.23 -11.84 -23.74
C TYR A 4 -24.87 -11.89 -24.44
N ARG A 5 -24.06 -10.83 -24.30
CA ARG A 5 -22.67 -10.80 -24.78
C ARG A 5 -21.73 -10.81 -23.58
N ASN A 6 -21.00 -11.91 -23.46
CA ASN A 6 -19.74 -12.08 -22.74
C ASN A 6 -19.71 -11.64 -21.28
N THR A 7 -20.21 -12.50 -20.41
CA THR A 7 -19.78 -12.54 -19.01
C THR A 7 -18.41 -13.22 -18.91
N GLY A 8 -17.37 -12.50 -19.32
CA GLY A 8 -16.06 -12.67 -18.72
C GLY A 8 -16.10 -12.22 -17.25
N ASP A 9 -14.93 -12.09 -16.60
CA ASP A 9 -14.80 -11.57 -15.22
C ASP A 9 -15.29 -10.09 -15.06
N ASP A 10 -15.93 -9.53 -16.08
CA ASP A 10 -16.42 -8.14 -16.23
C ASP A 10 -17.90 -7.94 -15.85
N GLY A 11 -18.60 -8.98 -15.37
CA GLY A 11 -19.96 -8.83 -14.83
C GLY A 11 -20.01 -7.98 -13.55
N SER A 12 -21.12 -7.27 -13.30
CA SER A 12 -21.27 -6.50 -12.06
C SER A 12 -21.23 -7.42 -10.82
N PRO A 13 -20.78 -6.94 -9.65
CA PRO A 13 -20.75 -7.74 -8.42
C PRO A 13 -22.09 -8.37 -8.06
N GLU A 14 -23.19 -7.65 -8.30
CA GLU A 14 -24.56 -8.11 -8.04
C GLU A 14 -24.95 -9.26 -8.98
N ALA A 15 -24.56 -9.19 -10.25
CA ALA A 15 -24.80 -10.25 -11.22
C ALA A 15 -24.00 -11.53 -10.86
N LYS A 16 -22.74 -11.38 -10.43
CA LYS A 16 -21.92 -12.50 -9.95
C LYS A 16 -22.55 -13.16 -8.71
N LEU A 17 -23.04 -12.36 -7.77
CA LEU A 17 -23.71 -12.87 -6.57
C LEU A 17 -25.01 -13.61 -6.92
N ALA A 18 -25.84 -13.07 -7.82
CA ALA A 18 -27.06 -13.73 -8.26
C ALA A 18 -26.78 -15.12 -8.86
N VAL A 19 -25.77 -15.23 -9.72
CA VAL A 19 -25.33 -16.52 -10.29
C VAL A 19 -24.89 -17.50 -9.21
N VAL A 20 -24.11 -17.04 -8.22
CA VAL A 20 -23.65 -17.87 -7.10
C VAL A 20 -24.83 -18.40 -6.28
N ILE A 21 -25.85 -17.58 -6.03
CA ILE A 21 -27.07 -17.96 -5.30
C ILE A 21 -27.92 -18.94 -6.12
N GLU A 22 -28.17 -18.65 -7.39
CA GLU A 22 -28.96 -19.51 -8.29
C GLU A 22 -28.35 -20.90 -8.45
N THR A 23 -27.02 -20.98 -8.51
CA THR A 23 -26.29 -22.24 -8.70
C THR A 23 -25.92 -22.95 -7.40
N ALA A 24 -26.38 -22.45 -6.24
CA ALA A 24 -26.00 -23.00 -4.94
C ALA A 24 -26.53 -24.43 -4.71
N SER A 25 -27.74 -24.74 -5.19
CA SER A 25 -28.39 -26.05 -5.04
C SER A 25 -28.30 -26.94 -6.28
N MET A 26 -27.62 -26.49 -7.34
CA MET A 26 -27.52 -27.24 -8.60
C MET A 26 -26.47 -28.33 -8.52
N SER A 27 -26.76 -29.48 -9.13
CA SER A 27 -25.79 -30.53 -9.42
C SER A 27 -24.81 -30.12 -10.52
N GLU A 28 -23.72 -30.89 -10.70
CA GLU A 28 -22.69 -30.59 -11.72
C GLU A 28 -23.26 -30.60 -13.15
N ALA A 29 -24.20 -31.51 -13.44
CA ALA A 29 -24.87 -31.59 -14.73
C ALA A 29 -25.77 -30.36 -14.99
N GLU A 30 -26.51 -29.93 -13.96
CA GLU A 30 -27.36 -28.74 -14.03
C GLU A 30 -26.54 -27.44 -14.14
N LEU A 31 -25.42 -27.36 -13.42
CA LEU A 31 -24.47 -26.26 -13.52
C LEU A 31 -23.90 -26.16 -14.94
N GLY A 32 -23.54 -27.28 -15.55
CA GLY A 32 -23.06 -27.33 -16.93
C GLY A 32 -24.10 -26.84 -17.93
N ALA A 33 -25.36 -27.23 -17.78
CA ALA A 33 -26.47 -26.75 -18.62
C ALA A 33 -26.73 -25.25 -18.42
N TYR A 34 -26.76 -24.78 -17.17
CA TYR A 34 -26.90 -23.37 -16.81
C TYR A 34 -25.79 -22.51 -17.43
N CYS A 35 -24.54 -22.96 -17.30
CA CYS A 35 -23.36 -22.29 -17.85
C CYS A 35 -23.47 -22.12 -19.37
N ARG A 36 -23.87 -23.16 -20.10
CA ARG A 36 -24.09 -23.09 -21.56
C ARG A 36 -25.21 -22.12 -21.94
N GLN A 37 -26.29 -22.06 -21.16
CA GLN A 37 -27.40 -21.15 -21.41
C GLN A 37 -27.03 -19.68 -21.16
N LYS A 38 -26.22 -19.43 -20.13
CA LYS A 38 -25.83 -18.07 -19.70
C LYS A 38 -24.55 -17.56 -20.35
N GLY A 39 -23.82 -18.40 -21.09
CA GLY A 39 -22.52 -18.06 -21.67
C GLY A 39 -21.42 -17.95 -20.61
N LEU A 40 -21.49 -18.78 -19.57
CA LEU A 40 -20.55 -18.84 -18.46
C LEU A 40 -19.74 -20.14 -18.52
N TYR A 41 -18.60 -20.15 -17.84
CA TYR A 41 -17.83 -21.36 -17.60
C TYR A 41 -18.04 -21.84 -16.16
N PRO A 42 -18.19 -23.16 -15.91
CA PRO A 42 -18.34 -23.70 -14.56
C PRO A 42 -17.23 -23.23 -13.61
N GLU A 43 -16.00 -23.11 -14.11
CA GLU A 43 -14.83 -22.66 -13.35
C GLU A 43 -14.97 -21.21 -12.87
N GLN A 44 -15.64 -20.34 -13.65
CA GLN A 44 -15.93 -18.97 -13.24
C GLN A 44 -16.91 -18.93 -12.06
N VAL A 45 -17.96 -19.76 -12.13
CA VAL A 45 -18.97 -19.86 -11.06
C VAL A 45 -18.34 -20.40 -9.79
N GLN A 46 -17.46 -21.41 -9.88
CA GLN A 46 -16.72 -21.93 -8.74
C GLN A 46 -15.80 -20.87 -8.12
N ARG A 47 -15.05 -20.13 -8.94
CA ARG A 47 -14.19 -19.04 -8.46
C ARG A 47 -14.97 -17.96 -7.72
N TRP A 48 -16.18 -17.62 -8.18
CA TRP A 48 -17.04 -16.65 -7.49
C TRP A 48 -17.62 -17.21 -6.20
N LYS A 49 -18.01 -18.50 -6.15
CA LYS A 49 -18.42 -19.19 -4.92
C LYS A 49 -17.31 -19.15 -3.87
N GLU A 50 -16.09 -19.50 -4.26
CA GLU A 50 -14.90 -19.44 -3.40
C GLU A 50 -14.63 -18.00 -2.93
N ALA A 51 -14.69 -17.02 -3.83
CA ALA A 51 -14.51 -15.62 -3.48
C ALA A 51 -15.56 -15.11 -2.47
N CYS A 52 -16.83 -15.55 -2.56
CA CYS A 52 -17.85 -15.23 -1.57
C CYS A 52 -17.54 -15.83 -0.19
N LEU A 53 -17.05 -17.07 -0.14
CA LEU A 53 -16.67 -17.76 1.10
C LEU A 53 -15.41 -17.15 1.73
N HIS A 54 -14.40 -16.83 0.93
CA HIS A 54 -13.16 -16.21 1.40
C HIS A 54 -13.35 -14.74 1.74
N GLY A 55 -14.15 -14.01 0.97
CA GLY A 55 -14.41 -12.59 1.16
C GLY A 55 -15.08 -12.27 2.49
N THR A 56 -15.95 -13.16 2.98
CA THR A 56 -16.61 -13.03 4.28
C THR A 56 -15.68 -13.38 5.45
N GLY A 57 -14.77 -14.34 5.30
CA GLY A 57 -13.83 -14.74 6.36
C GLY A 57 -12.57 -13.87 6.50
N LEU A 58 -12.04 -13.33 5.39
CA LEU A 58 -10.76 -12.58 5.42
C LEU A 58 -10.91 -11.09 5.76
N GLN A 59 -12.04 -10.46 5.42
CA GLN A 59 -12.20 -9.00 5.53
C GLN A 59 -12.10 -8.47 6.97
N GLU A 60 -12.68 -9.18 7.93
CA GLU A 60 -12.77 -8.69 9.31
C GLU A 60 -11.43 -8.76 10.07
N GLY A 61 -10.61 -9.78 9.79
CA GLY A 61 -9.29 -9.98 10.40
C GLY A 61 -8.19 -9.16 9.72
N GLN A 62 -8.17 -9.15 8.39
CA GLN A 62 -7.14 -8.46 7.61
C GLN A 62 -7.26 -6.94 7.73
N GLY A 63 -8.48 -6.39 7.75
CA GLY A 63 -8.71 -4.95 7.91
C GLY A 63 -8.15 -4.42 9.23
N LYS A 64 -8.38 -5.12 10.34
CA LYS A 64 -7.89 -4.72 11.67
C LYS A 64 -6.38 -4.84 11.79
N ALA A 65 -5.79 -5.93 11.28
CA ALA A 65 -4.35 -6.13 11.30
C ALA A 65 -3.61 -5.09 10.43
N ALA A 66 -4.11 -4.84 9.22
CA ALA A 66 -3.56 -3.83 8.32
C ALA A 66 -3.67 -2.41 8.91
N GLN A 67 -4.80 -2.08 9.56
CA GLN A 67 -4.97 -0.78 10.21
C GLN A 67 -4.00 -0.60 11.39
N LYS A 68 -3.77 -1.66 12.20
CA LYS A 68 -2.79 -1.63 13.28
C LYS A 68 -1.37 -1.42 12.74
N GLN A 69 -0.98 -2.19 11.72
CA GLN A 69 0.32 -2.05 11.05
C GLN A 69 0.52 -0.64 10.48
N GLN A 70 -0.52 -0.08 9.83
CA GLN A 70 -0.46 1.28 9.29
C GLN A 70 -0.28 2.32 10.40
N ARG A 71 -0.95 2.15 11.54
CA ARG A 71 -0.82 3.06 12.68
C ARG A 71 0.57 3.01 13.30
N ASP A 72 1.15 1.82 13.43
CA ASP A 72 2.49 1.65 14.00
C ASP A 72 3.57 2.13 13.04
N ALA A 73 3.45 1.86 11.73
CA ALA A 73 4.32 2.43 10.70
C ALA A 73 4.32 3.96 10.73
N ARG A 74 3.13 4.59 10.82
CA ARG A 74 3.01 6.06 10.93
C ARG A 74 3.72 6.62 12.16
N LYS A 75 3.65 5.93 13.31
CA LYS A 75 4.36 6.34 14.53
C LYS A 75 5.87 6.26 14.33
N THR A 76 6.37 5.18 13.74
CA THR A 76 7.79 4.98 13.46
C THR A 76 8.32 6.05 12.51
N ILE A 77 7.60 6.33 11.42
CA ILE A 77 7.95 7.41 10.48
C ILE A 77 8.08 8.75 11.20
N LYS A 78 7.10 9.12 12.03
CA LYS A 78 7.15 10.38 12.79
C LYS A 78 8.34 10.46 13.74
N LYS A 79 8.64 9.36 14.45
CA LYS A 79 9.80 9.29 15.36
C LYS A 79 11.12 9.47 14.59
N LEU A 80 11.30 8.74 13.49
CA LEU A 80 12.48 8.83 12.66
C LEU A 80 12.65 10.22 12.05
N GLN A 81 11.58 10.83 11.55
CA GLN A 81 11.61 12.19 11.04
C GLN A 81 12.03 13.22 12.11
N ALA A 82 11.56 13.07 13.35
CA ALA A 82 11.97 13.95 14.44
C ALA A 82 13.46 13.78 14.80
N GLU A 83 13.96 12.55 14.78
CA GLU A 83 15.37 12.26 15.04
C GLU A 83 16.28 12.83 13.96
N VAL A 84 15.90 12.70 12.68
CA VAL A 84 16.62 13.31 11.55
C VAL A 84 16.68 14.82 11.72
N ARG A 85 15.55 15.48 11.98
CA ARG A 85 15.52 16.95 12.18
C ARG A 85 16.41 17.41 13.34
N ARG A 86 16.46 16.64 14.43
CA ARG A 86 17.34 16.95 15.57
C ARG A 86 18.81 16.83 15.16
N LYS A 87 19.18 15.79 14.43
CA LYS A 87 20.55 15.58 13.93
C LYS A 87 20.95 16.68 12.95
N ASP A 88 20.08 17.04 12.02
CA ASP A 88 20.33 18.12 11.04
C ASP A 88 20.54 19.46 11.73
N ARG A 89 19.77 19.75 12.80
CA ARG A 89 19.94 20.98 13.59
C ARG A 89 21.32 21.05 14.24
N VAL A 90 21.71 20.00 14.96
CA VAL A 90 23.03 19.95 15.62
C VAL A 90 24.15 20.04 14.57
N LEU A 91 23.99 19.36 13.44
CA LEU A 91 24.95 19.42 12.35
C LEU A 91 25.06 20.85 11.75
N ALA A 92 23.95 21.54 11.56
CA ALA A 92 23.93 22.91 11.07
C ALA A 92 24.59 23.90 12.05
N GLU A 93 24.34 23.74 13.36
CA GLU A 93 24.98 24.54 14.42
C GLU A 93 26.50 24.33 14.40
N THR A 94 27.00 23.08 14.36
CA THR A 94 28.44 22.78 14.27
C THR A 94 29.07 23.32 12.99
N THR A 95 28.39 23.16 11.85
CA THR A 95 28.88 23.69 10.56
C THR A 95 28.99 25.21 10.61
N SER A 96 28.02 25.89 11.22
CA SER A 96 28.04 27.35 11.36
C SER A 96 29.22 27.81 12.23
N LEU A 97 29.48 27.12 13.34
CA LEU A 97 30.64 27.41 14.19
C LEU A 97 31.97 27.22 13.43
N LEU A 98 32.10 26.13 12.67
CA LEU A 98 33.31 25.86 11.86
C LEU A 98 33.50 26.92 10.75
N VAL A 99 32.42 27.36 10.12
CA VAL A 99 32.47 28.42 9.10
C VAL A 99 32.91 29.74 9.74
N LEU A 100 32.38 30.08 10.91
CA LEU A 100 32.76 31.29 11.63
C LEU A 100 34.23 31.25 12.09
N SER A 101 34.70 30.12 12.63
CA SER A 101 36.10 29.98 13.04
C SER A 101 37.06 30.15 11.86
N LYS A 102 36.75 29.53 10.72
CA LYS A 102 37.55 29.68 9.49
C LYS A 102 37.53 31.12 8.95
N LYS A 103 36.41 31.83 9.07
CA LYS A 103 36.33 33.25 8.69
C LYS A 103 37.16 34.14 9.62
N LEU A 104 37.16 33.87 10.93
CA LEU A 104 38.00 34.59 11.87
C LEU A 104 39.49 34.35 11.62
N GLU A 105 39.87 33.09 11.39
CA GLU A 105 41.25 32.72 11.01
C GLU A 105 41.67 33.43 9.71
N ALA A 106 40.81 33.54 8.70
CA ALA A 106 41.14 34.29 7.49
C ALA A 106 41.25 35.82 7.69
N LEU A 107 40.62 36.38 8.72
CA LEU A 107 40.69 37.82 9.01
C LEU A 107 41.87 38.20 9.92
N TYR A 108 42.31 37.27 10.78
CA TYR A 108 43.29 37.53 11.85
C TYR A 108 44.49 36.57 11.86
N GLY A 109 44.52 35.54 11.01
CA GLY A 109 45.51 34.46 11.00
C GLY A 109 46.59 34.59 9.94
N GLU A 110 46.66 35.72 9.23
CA GLU A 110 47.78 36.08 8.37
C GLU A 110 48.45 37.36 8.91
N ASP A 111 49.23 37.21 9.97
CA ASP A 111 50.38 38.09 10.24
C ASP A 111 51.67 37.31 9.91
N PRO A 112 52.18 37.39 8.67
CA PRO A 112 53.46 36.77 8.30
C PRO A 112 54.70 37.56 8.74
N ASP A 113 54.61 38.48 9.72
CA ASP A 113 55.72 39.36 10.13
C ASP A 113 55.97 39.36 11.66
N SER A 114 56.06 38.19 12.27
CA SER A 114 56.62 38.05 13.63
C SER A 114 57.71 36.98 13.72
N GLU A 115 58.53 36.85 12.68
CA GLU A 115 59.89 36.29 12.77
C GLU A 115 60.85 37.23 12.04
N ASP A 116 61.22 38.34 12.70
CA ASP A 116 62.53 38.96 12.57
C ASP A 116 62.66 40.12 13.57
N SER A 117 63.28 39.84 14.73
CA SER A 117 64.22 40.71 15.49
C SER A 117 64.57 40.10 16.85
#